data_AF-A0A6N6PA82-F1
#
_entry.id   AF-A0A6N6PA82-F1
#
_cell.length_a   1.000
_cell.length_b   1.000
_cell.length_c   1.000
_cell.angle_alpha   90.00
_cell.angle_beta   90.00
_cell.angle_gamma   90.00
#
_symmetry.space_group_name_H-M   'P 1'
#
loop_
_entity.id
_entity.type
_entity.pdbx_description
1 polymer ?
#
loop_
_entity_poly.entity_id
_entity_poly.type
_entity_poly.pdbx_seq_one_letter_code
_entity_poly.pdbx_strand_id
1 'polypeptide(L)'
;MLSRVSRKDEELRQEREAAWIGDAVLALFARQFVLRERQTMDGVWFTRLTSNEFLSAFGNPTRVEAAIGKLYLEGGLEGAFDWMNAELIPLFRKQLAKRS
;
A
#
# COMPACT_ATOMS: atom_id res chain seq x y z
N MET A 1 23.38 29.53 -10.01
CA MET A 1 22.97 29.67 -8.59
C MET A 1 22.21 28.41 -8.21
N LEU A 2 22.89 27.42 -7.62
CA LEU A 2 22.24 26.17 -7.20
C LEU A 2 21.43 26.46 -5.94
N SER A 3 20.11 26.32 -6.04
CA SER A 3 19.19 26.34 -4.91
C SER A 3 19.64 25.29 -3.89
N ARG A 4 19.94 25.71 -2.65
CA ARG A 4 20.14 24.79 -1.53
C ARG A 4 18.78 24.22 -1.17
N VAL A 5 18.46 23.04 -1.69
CA VAL A 5 17.28 22.26 -1.27
C VAL A 5 17.35 22.06 0.24
N SER A 6 16.26 22.34 0.96
CA SER A 6 16.20 22.14 2.40
C SER A 6 16.16 20.64 2.72
N ARG A 7 16.77 20.20 3.83
CA ARG A 7 16.68 18.80 4.31
C ARG A 7 15.23 18.31 4.37
N LYS A 8 14.31 19.20 4.77
CA LYS A 8 12.87 18.90 4.83
C LYS A 8 12.26 18.60 3.46
N ASP A 9 12.71 19.29 2.41
CA ASP A 9 12.22 19.08 1.05
C ASP A 9 12.74 17.76 0.48
N GLU A 10 13.96 17.36 0.88
CA GLU A 10 14.55 16.08 0.49
C GLU A 10 13.86 14.90 1.18
N GLU A 11 13.55 15.01 2.47
CA GLU A 11 12.75 14.02 3.20
C GLU A 11 11.36 13.84 2.58
N LEU A 12 10.69 14.95 2.23
CA LEU A 12 9.40 14.93 1.53
C LEU A 12 9.48 14.27 0.15
N ARG A 13 10.58 14.50 -0.57
CA ARG A 13 10.82 13.85 -1.87
C ARG A 13 10.97 12.35 -1.71
N GLN A 14 11.82 11.91 -0.77
CA GLN A 14 12.05 10.49 -0.50
C GLN A 14 10.76 9.78 -0.05
N GLU A 15 9.95 10.43 0.77
CA GLU A 15 8.65 9.88 1.20
C GLU A 15 7.71 9.67 0.00
N ARG A 16 7.65 10.62 -0.94
CA ARG A 16 6.84 10.52 -2.16
C ARG A 16 7.36 9.47 -3.13
N GLU A 17 8.67 9.37 -3.30
CA GLU A 17 9.31 8.35 -4.13
C GLU A 17 9.05 6.95 -3.56
N ALA A 18 9.16 6.78 -2.25
CA ALA A 18 8.79 5.54 -1.57
C ALA A 18 7.30 5.23 -1.74
N ALA A 19 6.41 6.23 -1.59
CA ALA A 19 4.97 6.04 -1.81
C ALA A 19 4.66 5.59 -3.24
N TRP A 20 5.32 6.17 -4.24
CA TRP A 20 5.16 5.81 -5.65
C TRP A 20 5.51 4.34 -5.90
N ILE A 21 6.62 3.85 -5.31
CA ILE A 21 7.00 2.43 -5.38
C ILE A 21 5.99 1.57 -4.61
N GLY A 22 5.61 2.02 -3.41
CA GLY A 22 4.68 1.32 -2.54
C GLY A 22 3.30 1.12 -3.14
N ASP A 23 2.76 2.09 -3.88
CA ASP A 23 1.51 1.95 -4.62
C ASP A 23 1.58 0.81 -5.65
N ALA A 24 2.67 0.72 -6.42
CA ALA A 24 2.87 -0.37 -7.38
C ALA A 24 2.95 -1.74 -6.67
N VAL A 25 3.64 -1.82 -5.53
CA VAL A 25 3.76 -3.05 -4.73
C VAL A 25 2.41 -3.44 -4.12
N LEU A 26 1.66 -2.48 -3.56
CA LEU A 26 0.31 -2.67 -3.04
C LEU A 26 -0.63 -3.17 -4.14
N ALA A 27 -0.55 -2.58 -5.33
CA ALA A 27 -1.38 -2.96 -6.46
C ALA A 27 -1.05 -4.37 -6.98
N LEU A 28 0.23 -4.80 -6.91
CA LEU A 28 0.61 -6.18 -7.22
C LEU A 28 0.05 -7.15 -6.18
N PHE A 29 0.25 -6.85 -4.89
CA PHE A 29 -0.28 -7.64 -3.79
C PHE A 29 -1.80 -7.81 -3.90
N ALA A 30 -2.53 -6.71 -4.11
CA ALA A 30 -3.97 -6.71 -4.20
C ALA A 30 -4.47 -7.58 -5.35
N ARG A 31 -3.83 -7.54 -6.54
CA ARG A 31 -4.17 -8.41 -7.66
C ARG A 31 -3.96 -9.88 -7.33
N GLN A 32 -2.82 -10.23 -6.73
CA GLN A 32 -2.54 -11.61 -6.33
C GLN A 32 -3.53 -12.10 -5.27
N PHE A 33 -3.82 -11.28 -4.26
CA PHE A 33 -4.82 -11.58 -3.24
C PHE A 33 -6.20 -11.83 -3.85
N VAL A 34 -6.66 -10.94 -4.73
CA VAL A 34 -7.95 -11.08 -5.42
C VAL A 34 -8.02 -12.37 -6.23
N LEU A 35 -6.98 -12.68 -7.03
CA LEU A 35 -6.95 -13.91 -7.82
C LEU A 35 -7.00 -15.16 -6.94
N ARG A 36 -6.28 -15.19 -5.81
CA ARG A 36 -6.33 -16.32 -4.86
C ARG A 36 -7.70 -16.48 -4.21
N GLU A 37 -8.30 -15.38 -3.75
CA GLU A 37 -9.53 -15.44 -2.95
C GLU A 37 -10.80 -15.56 -3.78
N ARG A 38 -10.82 -14.94 -4.96
CA ARG A 38 -11.99 -14.87 -5.83
C ARG A 38 -11.92 -15.88 -6.97
N GLN A 39 -10.75 -16.45 -7.24
CA GLN A 39 -10.49 -17.34 -8.39
C GLN A 39 -10.84 -16.69 -9.73
N THR A 40 -10.92 -15.35 -9.76
CA THR A 40 -11.24 -14.53 -10.93
C THR A 40 -10.76 -13.10 -10.74
N MET A 41 -10.72 -12.32 -11.81
CA MET A 41 -10.46 -10.89 -11.74
C MET A 41 -11.68 -10.17 -11.16
N ASP A 42 -11.53 -9.62 -9.95
CA ASP A 42 -12.56 -8.83 -9.27
C ASP A 42 -12.06 -7.39 -9.06
N GLY A 43 -12.39 -6.51 -10.02
CA GLY A 43 -12.00 -5.10 -9.99
C GLY A 43 -12.59 -4.34 -8.80
N VAL A 44 -13.72 -4.80 -8.24
CA VAL A 44 -14.34 -4.16 -7.07
C VAL A 44 -13.52 -4.44 -5.82
N TRP A 45 -13.08 -5.69 -5.62
CA TRP A 45 -12.22 -6.05 -4.49
C TRP A 45 -10.85 -5.37 -4.58
N PHE A 46 -10.26 -5.36 -5.78
CA PHE A 46 -9.02 -4.65 -6.04
C PHE A 46 -9.13 -3.17 -5.64
N THR A 47 -10.10 -2.44 -6.22
CA THR A 47 -10.28 -1.01 -5.95
C THR A 47 -10.55 -0.74 -4.47
N ARG A 48 -11.32 -1.60 -3.79
CA ARG A 48 -11.56 -1.42 -2.35
C ARG A 48 -10.27 -1.56 -1.54
N LEU A 49 -9.48 -2.61 -1.79
CA LEU A 49 -8.24 -2.88 -1.07
C LEU A 49 -7.16 -1.81 -1.30
N THR A 50 -7.15 -1.17 -2.47
CA THR A 50 -6.19 -0.11 -2.81
C THR A 50 -6.76 1.31 -2.67
N SER A 51 -7.99 1.47 -2.15
CA SER A 51 -8.62 2.79 -2.06
C SER A 51 -8.04 3.63 -0.94
N ASN A 52 -7.96 4.95 -1.15
CA ASN A 52 -7.65 5.90 -0.09
C ASN A 52 -8.63 5.80 1.09
N GLU A 53 -9.90 5.48 0.86
CA GLU A 53 -10.89 5.27 1.92
C GLU A 53 -10.47 4.12 2.84
N PHE A 54 -10.05 2.99 2.27
CA PHE A 54 -9.56 1.85 3.04
C PHE A 54 -8.22 2.17 3.74
N LEU A 55 -7.25 2.71 3.02
CA LEU A 55 -5.92 3.03 3.56
C LEU A 55 -5.99 4.10 4.67
N SER A 56 -6.99 4.98 4.63
CA SER A 56 -7.22 5.99 5.67
C SER A 56 -7.47 5.38 7.05
N ALA A 57 -7.92 4.12 7.12
CA ALA A 57 -8.07 3.41 8.39
C ALA A 57 -6.74 3.12 9.10
N PHE A 58 -5.62 3.17 8.36
CA PHE A 58 -4.26 2.95 8.87
C PHE A 58 -3.45 4.25 9.03
N GLY A 59 -4.03 5.39 8.65
CA GLY A 59 -3.37 6.70 8.69
C GLY A 59 -3.43 7.40 7.34
N ASN A 60 -2.53 8.36 7.08
CA ASN A 60 -2.50 9.04 5.78
C ASN A 60 -2.15 8.02 4.67
N PRO A 61 -2.96 7.88 3.60
CA PRO A 61 -2.73 6.87 2.54
C PRO A 61 -1.32 6.92 1.94
N THR A 62 -0.81 8.10 1.62
CA THR A 62 0.54 8.27 1.06
C THR A 62 1.62 7.82 2.03
N ARG A 63 1.41 7.95 3.35
CA ARG A 63 2.34 7.41 4.35
C ARG A 63 2.30 5.89 4.42
N VAL A 64 1.11 5.30 4.26
CA VAL A 64 0.95 3.85 4.21
C VAL A 64 1.66 3.29 2.98
N GLU A 65 1.44 3.89 1.81
CA GLU A 65 2.16 3.56 0.58
C GLU A 65 3.68 3.73 0.76
N ALA A 66 4.13 4.83 1.37
CA ALA A 66 5.56 5.03 1.63
C ALA A 66 6.14 3.96 2.56
N ALA A 67 5.39 3.51 3.57
CA ALA A 67 5.81 2.42 4.45
C ALA A 67 5.94 1.10 3.67
N ILE A 68 4.99 0.77 2.80
CA ILE A 68 5.05 -0.39 1.91
C ILE A 68 6.28 -0.30 1.00
N GLY A 69 6.53 0.87 0.41
CA GLY A 69 7.71 1.10 -0.44
C GLY A 69 9.03 0.91 0.29
N LYS A 70 9.14 1.40 1.53
CA LYS A 70 10.33 1.19 2.38
C LYS A 70 10.54 -0.28 2.73
N LEU A 71 9.49 -0.97 3.16
CA LEU A 71 9.54 -2.42 3.44
C LEU A 71 9.98 -3.21 2.21
N TYR A 72 9.51 -2.81 1.02
CA TYR A 72 9.96 -3.41 -0.24
C TYR A 72 11.45 -3.12 -0.53
N LEU A 73 11.92 -1.90 -0.30
CA LEU A 73 13.32 -1.54 -0.54
C LEU A 73 14.28 -2.26 0.42
N GLU A 74 13.83 -2.55 1.64
CA GLU A 74 14.64 -3.22 2.67
C GLU A 74 14.56 -4.76 2.61
N GLY A 75 13.36 -5.30 2.40
CA GLY A 75 13.06 -6.73 2.51
C GLY A 75 12.45 -7.37 1.25
N GLY A 76 12.42 -6.65 0.13
CA GLY A 76 11.83 -7.11 -1.12
C GLY A 76 10.32 -7.34 -1.02
N LEU A 77 9.78 -8.10 -1.99
CA LEU A 77 8.35 -8.40 -2.03
C LEU A 77 7.88 -9.18 -0.80
N GLU A 78 8.71 -10.07 -0.26
CA GLU A 78 8.37 -10.90 0.90
C GLU A 78 8.08 -10.02 2.12
N GLY A 79 9.00 -9.12 2.49
CA GLY A 79 8.80 -8.23 3.64
C GLY A 79 7.57 -7.31 3.50
N ALA A 80 7.34 -6.77 2.30
CA ALA A 80 6.16 -5.96 2.04
C ALA A 80 4.85 -6.78 2.12
N PHE A 81 4.85 -8.00 1.58
CA PHE A 81 3.67 -8.85 1.53
C PHE A 81 3.32 -9.40 2.91
N ASP A 82 4.30 -9.77 3.72
CA ASP A 82 4.10 -10.23 5.09
C ASP A 82 3.44 -9.15 5.94
N TRP A 83 3.91 -7.90 5.83
CA TRP A 83 3.28 -6.77 6.50
C TRP A 83 1.84 -6.55 6.02
N MET A 84 1.59 -6.57 4.70
CA MET A 84 0.23 -6.39 4.18
C MET A 84 -0.73 -7.53 4.59
N ASN A 85 -0.24 -8.77 4.66
CA ASN A 85 -1.01 -9.90 5.18
C ASN A 85 -1.32 -9.76 6.68
N ALA A 86 -0.38 -9.23 7.47
CA ALA A 86 -0.55 -9.03 8.90
C ALA A 86 -1.47 -7.85 9.23
N GLU A 87 -1.35 -6.73 8.49
CA GLU A 87 -2.02 -5.48 8.82
C GLU A 87 -3.27 -5.21 7.97
N LEU A 88 -3.15 -5.27 6.63
CA LEU A 88 -4.24 -4.86 5.74
C LEU A 88 -5.35 -5.92 5.66
N ILE A 89 -4.98 -7.18 5.46
CA ILE A 89 -5.95 -8.26 5.17
C ILE A 89 -6.96 -8.49 6.31
N PRO A 90 -6.59 -8.51 7.60
CA PRO A 90 -7.56 -8.73 8.67
C PRO A 90 -8.65 -7.66 8.69
N LEU A 91 -8.28 -6.39 8.51
CA LEU A 91 -9.25 -5.30 8.45
C LEU A 91 -10.11 -5.39 7.18
N PHE A 92 -9.49 -5.67 6.04
CA PHE A 92 -10.21 -5.80 4.78
C PHE A 92 -11.31 -6.88 4.85
N ARG A 93 -10.99 -8.07 5.36
CA ARG A 93 -11.97 -9.15 5.58
C ARG A 93 -13.08 -8.73 6.52
N LYS A 94 -12.76 -8.04 7.63
CA LYS A 94 -13.76 -7.52 8.58
C LYS A 94 -14.71 -6.53 7.92
N GLN A 95 -14.23 -5.66 7.03
CA GLN A 95 -15.08 -4.71 6.32
C GLN A 95 -15.98 -5.39 5.28
N LEU A 96 -15.49 -6.43 4.60
CA LEU A 96 -16.30 -7.22 3.67
C LEU A 96 -17.45 -7.94 4.36
N ALA A 97 -17.21 -8.56 5.52
CA ALA A 97 -18.23 -9.30 6.28
C ALA A 97 -19.34 -8.40 6.85
N LYS A 98 -19.09 -7.10 7.04
CA LYS A 98 -20.11 -6.14 7.50
C LYS A 98 -21.02 -5.64 6.38
N ARG A 99 -20.65 -5.87 5.12
CA ARG A 99 -21.36 -5.38 3.93
C ARG A 99 -22.02 -6.52 3.13
N SER A 100 -22.03 -7.74 3.68
CA SER A 100 -22.68 -8.94 3.13
C SER A 100 -24.01 -9.23 3.80
#